data_AF-A0A2T2UEX1-F1
#
_entry.id   AF-A0A2T2UEX1-F1
#
_cell.length_a   1.000
_cell.length_b   1.000
_cell.length_c   1.000
_cell.angle_alpha   90.00
_cell.angle_beta   90.00
_cell.angle_gamma   90.00
#
_symmetry.space_group_name_H-M   'P 1'
#
loop_
_entity.id
_entity.type
_entity.pdbx_description
1 polymer ?
#
loop_
_entity_poly.entity_id
_entity_poly.type
_entity_poly.pdbx_seq_one_letter_code
_entity_poly.pdbx_strand_id
1 'polypeptide(L)'
;ASPSVPDDHPLRTFKELVEEALSNLDESGEAGGQTGASFEHLIKSSLLMALYSFARDRVFLDHLRYNTLFQWFLGAGASTADFDATHFSADREQALGSPAARRVFDELVPKAGQRQLFSSELLQVNGRLIKSWMSQQRAGA
;
A
#
# COMPACT_ATOMS: atom_id res chain seq x y z
N ALA A 1 13.84 -17.90 -10.06
CA ALA A 1 12.86 -17.99 -8.96
C ALA A 1 12.68 -16.59 -8.42
N SER A 2 11.45 -16.05 -8.44
CA SER A 2 11.17 -14.80 -7.75
C SER A 2 11.54 -14.99 -6.27
N PRO A 3 12.30 -14.07 -5.65
CA PRO A 3 12.69 -14.20 -4.25
C PRO A 3 11.46 -14.45 -3.38
N SER A 4 11.45 -15.61 -2.72
CA SER A 4 10.37 -15.97 -1.80
C SER A 4 10.56 -15.16 -0.53
N VAL A 5 9.60 -14.28 -0.22
CA VAL A 5 9.54 -13.61 1.09
C VAL A 5 9.43 -14.70 2.16
N PRO A 6 10.17 -14.69 3.28
CA PRO A 6 10.08 -15.73 4.32
C PRO A 6 8.66 -15.90 4.88
N ASP A 7 8.30 -17.11 5.32
CA ASP A 7 6.96 -17.43 5.80
C ASP A 7 6.55 -16.67 7.07
N ASP A 8 7.54 -16.34 7.89
CA ASP A 8 7.42 -15.58 9.13
C ASP A 8 7.49 -14.05 8.92
N HIS A 9 7.60 -13.58 7.67
CA HIS A 9 7.79 -12.15 7.42
C HIS A 9 6.52 -11.34 7.80
N PRO A 10 6.64 -10.28 8.62
CA PRO A 10 5.55 -9.39 9.08
C PRO A 10 4.54 -8.97 8.01
N LEU A 11 5.09 -8.65 6.84
CA LEU A 11 4.39 -8.02 5.74
C LEU A 11 3.43 -8.99 5.04
N ARG A 12 3.52 -10.30 5.31
CA ARG A 12 2.58 -11.31 4.79
C ARG A 12 1.18 -11.13 5.35
N THR A 13 1.04 -11.14 6.66
CA THR A 13 -0.25 -10.90 7.31
C THR A 13 -0.82 -9.53 6.92
N PHE A 14 0.03 -8.52 6.76
CA PHE A 14 -0.42 -7.20 6.32
C PHE A 14 -0.88 -7.20 4.86
N LYS A 15 -0.14 -7.84 3.96
CA LYS A 15 -0.50 -7.98 2.54
C LYS A 15 -1.83 -8.70 2.38
N GLU A 16 -2.05 -9.80 3.10
CA GLU A 16 -3.33 -10.53 3.08
C GLU A 16 -4.51 -9.63 3.40
N LEU A 17 -4.41 -8.83 4.47
CA LEU A 17 -5.48 -7.90 4.85
C LEU A 17 -5.70 -6.78 3.82
N VAL A 18 -4.62 -6.30 3.21
CA VAL A 18 -4.69 -5.27 2.15
C VAL A 18 -5.36 -5.83 0.90
N GLU A 19 -5.00 -7.05 0.51
CA GLU A 19 -5.59 -7.73 -0.66
C GLU A 19 -7.05 -8.07 -0.43
N GLU A 20 -7.41 -8.53 0.77
CA GLU A 20 -8.80 -8.75 1.15
C GLU A 20 -9.61 -7.45 1.04
N ALA A 21 -9.10 -6.35 1.62
CA ALA A 21 -9.77 -5.05 1.56
C ALA A 21 -9.89 -4.48 0.13
N LEU A 22 -8.92 -4.74 -0.74
CA LEU A 22 -8.95 -4.34 -2.14
C LEU A 22 -9.91 -5.21 -2.97
N SER A 23 -9.97 -6.51 -2.70
CA SER A 23 -10.87 -7.45 -3.39
C SER A 23 -12.35 -7.20 -3.10
N ASN A 24 -12.67 -6.55 -1.98
CA ASN A 24 -14.03 -6.18 -1.60
C ASN A 24 -14.52 -4.88 -2.27
N LEU A 25 -13.68 -4.21 -3.06
CA LEU A 25 -14.12 -3.13 -3.93
C LEU A 25 -14.76 -3.71 -5.19
N ASP A 26 -15.95 -3.26 -5.55
CA ASP A 26 -16.56 -3.63 -6.84
C ASP A 26 -15.61 -3.23 -7.99
N GLU A 27 -15.22 -4.20 -8.83
CA GLU A 27 -14.17 -4.10 -9.87
C GLU A 27 -14.38 -3.00 -10.93
N SER A 28 -15.52 -2.28 -10.90
CA SER A 28 -16.10 -1.64 -12.09
C SER A 28 -15.83 -0.14 -12.27
N GLY A 29 -15.08 0.53 -11.38
CA GLY A 29 -14.98 1.99 -11.51
C GLY A 29 -13.89 2.69 -10.71
N GLU A 30 -12.93 1.96 -10.14
CA GLU A 30 -11.93 2.60 -9.29
C GLU A 30 -10.88 3.32 -10.13
N ALA A 31 -10.87 4.64 -10.00
CA ALA A 31 -10.00 5.52 -10.77
C ALA A 31 -8.54 5.14 -10.50
N GLY A 32 -7.91 4.49 -11.49
CA GLY A 32 -6.46 4.38 -11.54
C GLY A 32 -5.80 5.76 -11.64
N GLY A 33 -4.49 5.75 -11.75
CA GLY A 33 -3.73 6.95 -12.06
C GLY A 33 -4.12 7.52 -13.44
N GLN A 34 -3.94 8.83 -13.62
CA GLN A 34 -4.07 9.50 -14.91
C GLN A 34 -3.18 8.84 -15.98
N THR A 35 -2.10 8.18 -15.56
CA THR A 35 -1.11 7.52 -16.44
C THR A 35 -1.27 6.02 -16.59
N GLY A 36 -2.33 5.42 -16.04
CA GLY A 36 -2.65 4.00 -16.20
C GLY A 36 -2.11 3.08 -15.10
N ALA A 37 -1.47 3.61 -14.06
CA ALA A 37 -1.16 2.84 -12.84
C ALA A 37 -2.47 2.34 -12.19
N SER A 38 -2.51 1.06 -11.78
CA SER A 38 -3.71 0.50 -11.16
C SER A 38 -3.96 1.12 -9.78
N PHE A 39 -5.24 1.29 -9.43
CA PHE A 39 -5.65 1.76 -8.12
C PHE A 39 -5.01 0.92 -6.99
N GLU A 40 -5.04 -0.41 -7.14
CA GLU A 40 -4.40 -1.35 -6.23
C GLU A 40 -2.90 -1.07 -6.03
N HIS A 41 -2.15 -0.89 -7.13
CA HIS A 41 -0.71 -0.60 -7.04
C HIS A 41 -0.44 0.75 -6.36
N LEU A 42 -1.27 1.76 -6.59
CA LEU A 42 -1.14 3.09 -5.97
C LEU A 42 -1.43 3.03 -4.46
N ILE A 43 -2.46 2.29 -4.03
CA ILE A 43 -2.77 2.07 -2.61
C ILE A 43 -1.68 1.24 -1.93
N LYS A 44 -1.25 0.12 -2.51
CA LYS A 44 -0.17 -0.72 -1.97
C LYS A 44 1.15 0.06 -1.87
N SER A 45 1.46 0.90 -2.86
CA SER A 45 2.63 1.78 -2.82
C SER A 45 2.54 2.80 -1.70
N SER A 46 1.38 3.44 -1.53
CA SER A 46 1.14 4.40 -0.43
C SER A 46 1.32 3.76 0.94
N LEU A 47 0.82 2.53 1.12
CA LEU A 47 0.97 1.75 2.34
C LEU A 47 2.43 1.44 2.63
N LEU A 48 3.22 1.03 1.63
CA LEU A 48 4.66 0.83 1.79
C LEU A 48 5.38 2.14 2.11
N MET A 49 5.04 3.23 1.43
CA MET A 49 5.61 4.54 1.70
C MET A 49 5.39 4.97 3.14
N ALA A 50 4.16 4.82 3.66
CA ALA A 50 3.84 5.11 5.05
C ALA A 50 4.54 4.13 6.02
N LEU A 51 4.54 2.82 5.70
CA LEU A 51 5.14 1.80 6.55
C LEU A 51 6.65 1.95 6.71
N TYR A 52 7.34 2.39 5.66
CA TYR A 52 8.80 2.54 5.65
C TYR A 52 9.24 4.01 5.72
N SER A 53 8.29 4.93 5.96
CA SER A 53 8.55 6.36 6.12
C SER A 53 9.34 6.98 4.95
N PHE A 54 9.00 6.59 3.71
CA PHE A 54 9.58 7.19 2.52
C PHE A 54 9.15 8.65 2.39
N ALA A 55 10.11 9.55 2.51
CA ALA A 55 9.86 11.00 2.46
C ALA A 55 9.63 11.54 1.05
N ARG A 56 9.99 10.78 0.00
CA ARG A 56 9.91 11.24 -1.41
C ARG A 56 9.53 10.09 -2.33
N ASP A 57 8.60 10.37 -3.22
CA ASP A 57 8.09 9.47 -4.26
C ASP A 57 9.20 8.89 -5.13
N ARG A 58 10.15 9.73 -5.57
CA ARG A 58 11.30 9.25 -6.37
C ARG A 58 12.17 8.25 -5.60
N VAL A 59 12.39 8.49 -4.31
CA VAL A 59 13.17 7.59 -3.46
C VAL A 59 12.45 6.25 -3.31
N PHE A 60 11.12 6.27 -3.13
CA PHE A 60 10.32 5.05 -3.09
C PHE A 60 10.41 4.27 -4.41
N LEU A 61 10.22 4.93 -5.56
CA LEU A 61 10.31 4.27 -6.87
C LEU A 61 11.71 3.68 -7.10
N ASP A 62 12.77 4.38 -6.73
CA ASP A 62 14.13 3.85 -6.82
C ASP A 62 14.30 2.60 -5.93
N HIS A 63 13.71 2.55 -4.73
CA HIS A 63 13.71 1.35 -3.89
C HIS A 63 12.87 0.21 -4.49
N LEU A 64 11.68 0.52 -5.01
CA LEU A 64 10.80 -0.46 -5.63
C LEU A 64 11.45 -1.18 -6.82
N ARG A 65 12.36 -0.50 -7.53
CA ARG A 65 13.11 -1.10 -8.64
C ARG A 65 13.97 -2.30 -8.22
N TYR A 66 14.49 -2.28 -7.00
CA TYR A 66 15.47 -3.28 -6.54
C TYR A 66 14.98 -4.12 -5.36
N ASN A 67 13.95 -3.67 -4.66
CA ASN A 67 13.45 -4.31 -3.47
C ASN A 67 12.37 -5.34 -3.83
N THR A 68 12.76 -6.62 -3.86
CA THR A 68 11.82 -7.69 -4.22
C THR A 68 10.70 -7.88 -3.19
N LEU A 69 10.91 -7.53 -1.92
CA LEU A 69 9.84 -7.54 -0.92
C LEU A 69 8.74 -6.54 -1.31
N PHE A 70 9.11 -5.36 -1.84
CA PHE A 70 8.13 -4.35 -2.26
C PHE A 70 7.42 -4.77 -3.54
N GLN A 71 8.15 -5.31 -4.52
CA GLN A 71 7.57 -5.87 -5.74
C GLN A 71 6.57 -6.98 -5.42
N TRP A 72 6.96 -7.93 -4.56
CA TRP A 72 6.08 -8.98 -4.07
C TRP A 72 4.84 -8.43 -3.34
N PHE A 73 5.00 -7.36 -2.56
CA PHE A 73 3.89 -6.74 -1.86
C PHE A 73 2.87 -6.15 -2.85
N LEU A 74 3.35 -5.45 -3.89
CA LEU A 74 2.49 -4.91 -4.96
C LEU A 74 1.76 -6.04 -5.71
N GLY A 75 2.48 -7.09 -6.13
CA GLY A 75 1.89 -8.22 -6.85
C GLY A 75 2.91 -8.95 -7.73
N ALA A 76 2.59 -10.16 -8.19
CA ALA A 76 3.48 -10.89 -9.09
C ALA A 76 3.67 -10.12 -10.41
N GLY A 77 4.90 -9.73 -10.72
CA GLY A 77 5.23 -8.95 -11.92
C GLY A 77 5.18 -7.44 -11.73
N ALA A 78 4.75 -6.95 -10.56
CA ALA A 78 4.73 -5.53 -10.28
C ALA A 78 6.15 -4.96 -10.23
N SER A 79 6.35 -3.83 -10.89
CA SER A 79 7.66 -3.18 -10.99
C SER A 79 7.51 -1.67 -11.14
N THR A 80 8.63 -0.95 -11.16
CA THR A 80 8.61 0.48 -11.48
C THR A 80 8.08 0.79 -12.88
N ALA A 81 7.97 -0.20 -13.77
CA ALA A 81 7.36 -0.01 -15.09
C ALA A 81 5.86 0.25 -15.02
N ASP A 82 5.20 -0.06 -13.90
CA ASP A 82 3.77 0.19 -13.68
C ASP A 82 3.45 1.66 -13.38
N PHE A 83 4.48 2.52 -13.28
CA PHE A 83 4.32 3.91 -12.87
C PHE A 83 5.04 4.87 -13.82
N ASP A 84 4.37 5.96 -14.19
CA ASP A 84 5.06 7.14 -14.69
C ASP A 84 5.70 7.89 -13.52
N ALA A 85 7.03 7.91 -13.45
CA ALA A 85 7.75 8.55 -12.35
C ALA A 85 7.48 10.06 -12.21
N THR A 86 7.03 10.73 -13.26
CA THR A 86 6.66 12.15 -13.25
C THR A 86 5.29 12.36 -12.60
N HIS A 87 4.36 11.45 -12.88
CA HIS A 87 2.96 11.56 -12.45
C HIS A 87 2.61 10.73 -11.23
N PHE A 88 3.52 9.88 -10.74
CA PHE A 88 3.29 8.98 -9.62
C PHE A 88 2.71 9.68 -8.39
N SER A 89 3.18 10.89 -8.04
CA SER A 89 2.63 11.65 -6.91
C SER A 89 1.17 12.04 -7.14
N ALA A 90 0.85 12.57 -8.32
CA ALA A 90 -0.50 12.98 -8.66
C ALA A 90 -1.46 11.79 -8.73
N ASP A 91 -1.03 10.69 -9.36
CA ASP A 91 -1.80 9.46 -9.45
C ASP A 91 -2.07 8.85 -8.07
N ARG A 92 -1.05 8.86 -7.20
CA ARG A 92 -1.19 8.39 -5.82
C ARG A 92 -2.12 9.25 -5.00
N GLU A 93 -2.01 10.58 -5.11
CA GLU A 93 -2.90 11.53 -4.41
C GLU A 93 -4.34 11.40 -4.89
N GLN A 94 -4.55 11.26 -6.21
CA GLN A 94 -5.87 11.01 -6.79
C GLN A 94 -6.47 9.70 -6.27
N ALA A 95 -5.69 8.61 -6.26
CA ALA A 95 -6.14 7.33 -5.73
C ALA A 95 -6.51 7.44 -4.25
N LEU A 96 -5.64 8.03 -3.41
CA LEU A 96 -5.88 8.21 -1.98
C LEU A 96 -7.08 9.12 -1.67
N GLY A 97 -7.33 10.13 -2.49
CA GLY A 97 -8.48 11.04 -2.36
C GLY A 97 -9.81 10.43 -2.81
N SER A 98 -9.80 9.23 -3.40
CA SER A 98 -11.02 8.60 -3.89
C SER A 98 -11.92 8.05 -2.77
N PRO A 99 -13.25 7.99 -2.99
CA PRO A 99 -14.17 7.31 -2.08
C PRO A 99 -13.84 5.82 -1.86
N ALA A 100 -13.10 5.18 -2.76
CA ALA A 100 -12.71 3.79 -2.60
C ALA A 100 -11.50 3.60 -1.72
N ALA A 101 -10.52 4.49 -1.78
CA ALA A 101 -9.43 4.48 -0.82
C ALA A 101 -10.00 4.58 0.60
N ARG A 102 -10.97 5.47 0.80
CA ARG A 102 -11.73 5.58 2.06
C ARG A 102 -12.33 4.24 2.51
N ARG A 103 -12.99 3.49 1.61
CA ARG A 103 -13.56 2.16 1.89
C ARG A 103 -12.49 1.14 2.24
N VAL A 104 -11.38 1.09 1.49
CA VAL A 104 -10.24 0.22 1.80
C VAL A 104 -9.73 0.49 3.21
N PHE A 105 -9.51 1.76 3.57
CA PHE A 105 -9.00 2.09 4.91
C PHE A 105 -10.03 1.87 6.02
N ASP A 106 -11.33 2.04 5.76
CA ASP A 106 -12.40 1.70 6.70
C ASP A 106 -12.41 0.21 7.05
N GLU A 107 -12.06 -0.65 6.10
CA GLU A 107 -11.96 -2.10 6.32
C GLU A 107 -10.61 -2.52 6.92
N LEU A 108 -9.52 -1.98 6.38
CA LEU A 108 -8.17 -2.38 6.72
C LEU A 108 -7.79 -2.00 8.16
N VAL A 109 -8.12 -0.79 8.61
CA VAL A 109 -7.69 -0.29 9.93
C VAL A 109 -8.25 -1.14 11.09
N PRO A 110 -9.56 -1.46 11.15
CA PRO A 110 -10.11 -2.35 12.16
C PRO A 110 -9.50 -3.75 12.12
N LYS A 111 -9.38 -4.37 10.94
CA LYS A 111 -8.83 -5.74 10.79
C LYS A 111 -7.38 -5.82 11.24
N ALA A 112 -6.55 -4.85 10.83
CA ALA A 112 -5.16 -4.77 11.25
C ALA A 112 -5.03 -4.51 12.77
N GLY A 113 -5.95 -3.75 13.35
CA GLY A 113 -6.05 -3.54 14.80
C GLY A 113 -6.40 -4.82 15.56
N GLN A 114 -7.39 -5.58 15.09
CA GLN A 114 -7.80 -6.86 15.70
C GLN A 114 -6.67 -7.90 15.67
N ARG A 115 -5.89 -7.95 14.58
CA ARG A 115 -4.68 -8.78 14.49
C ARG A 115 -3.47 -8.21 15.23
N GLN A 116 -3.63 -7.13 15.99
CA GLN A 116 -2.58 -6.45 16.77
C GLN A 116 -1.36 -6.06 15.95
N LEU A 117 -1.51 -5.85 14.63
CA LEU A 117 -0.38 -5.63 13.73
C LEU A 117 0.40 -4.36 14.10
N PHE A 118 -0.29 -3.29 14.52
CA PHE A 118 0.33 -2.03 14.90
C PHE A 118 1.15 -2.06 16.20
N SER A 119 0.94 -3.08 17.02
CA SER A 119 1.63 -3.30 18.30
C SER A 119 2.57 -4.51 18.27
N SER A 120 2.45 -5.37 17.25
CA SER A 120 3.30 -6.54 17.05
C SER A 120 4.75 -6.14 16.79
N GLU A 121 5.71 -6.92 17.30
CA GLU A 121 7.16 -6.76 17.00
C GLU A 121 7.44 -6.72 15.48
N LEU A 122 6.52 -7.32 14.71
CA LEU A 122 6.56 -7.45 13.27
C LEU A 122 6.47 -6.10 12.53
N LEU A 123 5.70 -5.12 13.01
CA LEU A 123 5.62 -3.77 12.41
C LEU A 123 6.16 -2.66 13.32
N GLN A 124 6.75 -3.01 14.47
CA GLN A 124 6.91 -2.13 15.63
C GLN A 124 7.57 -0.77 15.37
N VAL A 125 8.57 -0.72 14.47
CA VAL A 125 9.30 0.54 14.19
C VAL A 125 8.37 1.61 13.65
N ASN A 126 7.41 1.24 12.80
CA ASN A 126 6.52 2.19 12.14
C ASN A 126 5.03 1.87 12.31
N GLY A 127 4.67 0.86 13.12
CA GLY A 127 3.30 0.36 13.30
C GLY A 127 2.35 1.43 13.85
N ARG A 128 2.82 2.27 14.78
CA ARG A 128 2.05 3.43 15.26
C ARG A 128 1.90 4.53 14.20
N LEU A 129 2.95 4.78 13.42
CA LEU A 129 2.96 5.81 12.38
C LEU A 129 1.99 5.43 11.24
N ILE A 130 2.07 4.20 10.74
CA ILE A 130 1.16 3.73 9.70
C ILE A 130 -0.29 3.66 10.18
N LYS A 131 -0.54 3.28 11.45
CA LYS A 131 -1.90 3.32 12.03
C LYS A 131 -2.46 4.75 12.01
N SER A 132 -1.67 5.72 12.47
CA SER A 132 -2.07 7.13 12.47
C SER A 132 -2.34 7.62 11.06
N TRP A 133 -1.43 7.34 10.13
CA TRP A 133 -1.57 7.73 8.73
C TRP A 133 -2.82 7.13 8.07
N MET A 134 -3.06 5.83 8.22
CA MET A 134 -4.27 5.20 7.68
C MET A 134 -5.54 5.75 8.32
N SER A 135 -5.48 6.10 9.61
CA SER A 135 -6.61 6.75 10.30
C SER A 135 -6.87 8.18 9.79
N GLN A 136 -5.87 8.86 9.25
CA GLN A 136 -6.04 10.16 8.58
C GLN A 136 -6.65 9.99 7.19
N GLN A 137 -6.17 9.02 6.40
CA GLN A 137 -6.80 8.66 5.12
C GLN A 137 -8.26 8.23 5.33
N ARG A 138 -8.53 7.57 6.46
CA ARG A 138 -9.87 7.33 6.96
C ARG A 138 -10.58 8.67 7.24
N ALA A 139 -10.08 9.58 8.06
CA ALA A 139 -10.86 10.78 8.40
C ALA A 139 -11.30 11.66 7.20
N GLY A 140 -10.64 11.54 6.03
CA GLY A 140 -10.84 12.42 4.89
C GLY A 140 -10.18 13.76 5.21
N ALA A 141 -9.04 14.03 4.57
CA ALA A 141 -8.43 15.35 4.61
C ALA A 141 -9.31 16.35 3.86
#